data_AF-A0A553AXK5-F1
#
_entry.id   AF-A0A553AXK5-F1
#
_cell.length_a   1.000
_cell.length_b   1.000
_cell.length_c   1.000
_cell.angle_alpha   90.00
_cell.angle_beta   90.00
_cell.angle_gamma   90.00
#
_symmetry.space_group_name_H-M   'P 1'
#
loop_
_entity.id
_entity.type
_entity.pdbx_description
1 polymer ?
#
loop_
_entity_poly.entity_id
_entity_poly.type
_entity_poly.pdbx_seq_one_letter_code
_entity_poly.pdbx_strand_id
1 'polypeptide(L)'
;MITNLQASQAYTAARNAISPLGNAGPAQPANGPDFAAMAQDFVQVMEKGDAAATGAMTGQVETHQLVQSLAEAELALETVVAIRDKVVEAYQEILRMPV
;
A
#
# COMPACT_ATOMS: atom_id res chain seq x y z
N MET A 1 36.01 -26.11 -18.14
CA MET A 1 35.29 -24.99 -18.77
C MET A 1 33.79 -25.08 -18.43
N ILE A 2 33.37 -24.76 -17.19
CA ILE A 2 31.98 -24.97 -16.71
C ILE A 2 31.39 -23.71 -16.03
N THR A 3 32.14 -22.61 -15.94
CA THR A 3 31.77 -21.45 -15.10
C THR A 3 30.80 -20.46 -15.76
N ASN A 4 30.76 -20.38 -17.10
CA ASN A 4 29.91 -19.39 -17.78
C ASN A 4 28.41 -19.71 -17.68
N LEU A 5 28.02 -20.99 -17.62
CA LEU A 5 26.63 -21.39 -17.51
C LEU A 5 26.06 -21.16 -16.10
N GLN A 6 26.89 -21.34 -15.07
CA GLN A 6 26.52 -21.06 -13.69
C GLN A 6 26.37 -19.55 -13.45
N ALA A 7 27.24 -18.74 -14.05
CA ALA A 7 27.14 -17.28 -13.97
C ALA A 7 25.86 -16.75 -14.62
N SER A 8 25.46 -17.27 -15.79
CA SER A 8 24.20 -16.86 -16.43
C SER A 8 22.97 -17.23 -15.59
N GLN A 9 22.99 -18.39 -14.94
CA GLN A 9 21.88 -18.83 -14.08
C GLN A 9 21.78 -17.99 -12.82
N ALA A 10 22.91 -17.71 -12.16
CA ALA A 10 22.98 -16.83 -10.99
C ALA A 10 22.52 -15.40 -11.33
N TYR A 11 22.91 -14.88 -12.50
CA TYR A 11 22.48 -13.56 -12.97
C TYR A 11 20.96 -13.50 -13.23
N THR A 12 20.39 -14.54 -13.84
CA THR A 12 18.92 -14.60 -14.04
C THR A 12 18.14 -14.73 -12.74
N ALA A 13 18.65 -15.49 -11.76
CA ALA A 13 18.03 -15.64 -10.45
C ALA A 13 18.08 -14.33 -9.65
N ALA A 14 19.24 -13.65 -9.67
CA ALA A 14 19.39 -12.34 -9.04
C ALA A 14 18.46 -11.30 -9.68
N ARG A 15 18.37 -11.26 -11.01
CA ARG A 15 17.51 -10.30 -11.73
C ARG A 15 16.03 -10.43 -11.37
N ASN A 16 15.54 -11.65 -11.13
CA ASN A 16 14.15 -11.89 -10.71
C ASN A 16 13.90 -11.45 -9.26
N ALA A 17 14.92 -11.49 -8.40
CA ALA A 17 14.82 -11.08 -7.00
C ALA A 17 14.86 -9.55 -6.81
N ILE A 18 15.43 -8.81 -7.77
CA ILE A 18 15.66 -7.36 -7.68
C ILE A 18 14.71 -6.56 -8.58
N SER A 19 13.88 -7.21 -9.41
CA SER A 19 12.90 -6.51 -10.25
C SER A 19 11.72 -6.03 -9.40
N PRO A 20 11.43 -4.72 -9.33
CA PRO A 20 10.31 -4.16 -8.55
C PRO A 20 8.92 -4.50 -9.13
N LEU A 21 8.87 -5.26 -10.22
CA LEU A 21 7.69 -5.99 -10.67
C LEU A 21 8.06 -7.48 -10.76
N GLY A 22 7.45 -8.28 -9.88
CA GLY A 22 7.57 -9.73 -9.90
C GLY A 22 7.14 -10.32 -11.24
N ASN A 23 7.88 -11.32 -11.68
CA ASN A 23 7.72 -12.16 -12.88
C ASN A 23 6.36 -12.08 -13.61
N ALA A 24 6.39 -11.58 -14.85
CA ALA A 24 5.43 -11.99 -15.88
C ALA A 24 5.76 -13.41 -16.39
N GLY A 25 5.62 -14.41 -15.52
CA GLY A 25 5.29 -15.80 -15.87
C GLY A 25 3.78 -16.01 -15.64
N PRO A 26 3.16 -17.08 -16.16
CA PRO A 26 1.70 -17.22 -16.23
C PRO A 26 1.07 -16.88 -14.87
N ALA A 27 0.18 -15.89 -14.91
CA ALA A 27 -0.41 -15.22 -13.75
C ALA A 27 -0.83 -16.22 -12.67
N GLN A 28 0.03 -16.40 -11.67
CA GLN A 28 -0.42 -16.80 -10.35
C GLN A 28 -1.27 -15.62 -9.87
N PRO A 29 -2.54 -15.82 -9.46
CA PRO A 29 -3.33 -14.74 -8.90
C PRO A 29 -2.51 -14.10 -7.79
N ALA A 30 -2.24 -12.80 -7.94
CA ALA A 30 -1.52 -12.04 -6.95
C ALA A 30 -2.34 -12.10 -5.66
N ASN A 31 -1.97 -13.01 -4.75
CA ASN A 31 -2.52 -13.11 -3.41
C ASN A 31 -1.97 -11.98 -2.50
N GLY A 32 -1.70 -10.82 -3.08
CA GLY A 32 -1.39 -9.60 -2.36
C GLY A 32 -2.67 -8.80 -2.14
N PRO A 33 -2.73 -7.95 -1.10
CA PRO A 33 -3.86 -7.04 -0.93
C PRO A 33 -4.06 -6.21 -2.21
N ASP A 34 -5.29 -6.19 -2.70
CA ASP A 34 -5.65 -5.39 -3.87
C ASP A 34 -5.59 -3.91 -3.48
N PHE A 35 -4.45 -3.28 -3.73
CA PHE A 35 -4.21 -1.88 -3.40
C PHE A 35 -5.23 -0.96 -4.06
N ALA A 36 -5.77 -1.33 -5.23
CA ALA A 36 -6.81 -0.57 -5.89
C ALA A 36 -8.12 -0.64 -5.10
N ALA A 37 -8.48 -1.81 -4.58
CA ALA A 37 -9.64 -1.97 -3.70
C ALA A 37 -9.47 -1.19 -2.38
N MET A 38 -8.28 -1.25 -1.76
CA MET A 38 -8.01 -0.48 -0.53
C MET A 38 -8.09 1.04 -0.74
N ALA A 39 -7.62 1.51 -1.90
CA ALA A 39 -7.75 2.93 -2.27
C ALA A 39 -9.22 3.33 -2.51
N GLN A 40 -10.02 2.45 -3.12
CA GLN A 40 -11.46 2.67 -3.29
C GLN A 40 -12.19 2.72 -1.95
N ASP A 41 -11.88 1.79 -1.03
CA ASP A 41 -12.45 1.76 0.31
C ASP A 41 -12.10 3.03 1.10
N PHE A 42 -10.84 3.51 0.98
CA PHE A 42 -10.41 4.76 1.61
C PHE A 42 -11.20 5.96 1.10
N VAL A 43 -11.39 6.08 -0.22
CA VAL A 43 -12.22 7.15 -0.81
C VAL A 43 -13.64 7.09 -0.25
N GLN A 44 -14.21 5.89 -0.13
CA GLN A 44 -15.56 5.71 0.40
C GLN A 44 -15.70 6.10 1.88
N VAL A 45 -14.68 5.83 2.70
CA VAL A 45 -14.63 6.27 4.10
C VAL A 45 -14.54 7.80 4.17
N MET A 46 -13.73 8.41 3.31
CA MET A 46 -13.57 9.87 3.26
C MET A 46 -14.86 10.58 2.85
N GLU A 47 -15.56 10.09 1.82
CA GLU A 47 -16.86 10.63 1.39
C GLU A 47 -17.92 10.53 2.49
N LYS A 48 -17.95 9.42 3.24
CA LYS A 48 -18.85 9.26 4.40
C LYS A 48 -18.51 10.25 5.51
N GLY A 49 -17.22 10.47 5.77
CA GLY A 49 -16.74 11.47 6.72
C GLY A 49 -17.20 12.89 6.35
N ASP A 50 -17.06 13.27 5.08
CA ASP A 50 -17.50 14.59 4.58
C ASP A 50 -19.01 14.78 4.69
N ALA A 51 -19.80 13.74 4.37
CA ALA A 51 -21.24 13.78 4.51
C ALA A 51 -21.67 13.91 5.98
N ALA A 52 -21.03 13.18 6.89
CA ALA A 52 -21.27 13.25 8.33
C ALA A 52 -20.88 14.61 8.91
N ALA A 53 -19.74 15.17 8.49
CA ALA A 53 -19.28 16.50 8.90
C ALA A 53 -20.27 17.58 8.44
N THR A 54 -20.70 17.53 7.18
CA THR A 54 -21.69 18.47 6.62
C THR A 54 -23.03 18.36 7.35
N GLY A 55 -23.48 17.13 7.62
CA GLY A 55 -24.70 16.87 8.40
C GLY A 55 -24.61 17.37 9.84
N ALA A 56 -23.44 17.23 10.49
CA ALA A 56 -23.21 17.73 11.84
C ALA A 56 -23.18 19.27 11.89
N MET A 57 -22.56 19.92 10.89
CA MET A 57 -22.54 21.39 10.77
C MET A 57 -23.95 21.98 10.55
N THR A 58 -24.85 21.23 9.92
CA THR A 58 -26.25 21.64 9.70
C THR A 58 -27.18 21.25 10.85
N GLY A 59 -26.66 20.57 11.89
CA GLY A 59 -27.45 20.06 13.03
C GLY A 59 -28.34 18.86 12.70
N GLN A 60 -28.15 18.22 11.55
CA GLN A 60 -28.94 17.07 11.08
C GLN A 60 -28.36 15.72 11.52
N VAL A 61 -27.10 15.70 11.98
CA VAL A 61 -26.39 14.50 12.44
C VAL A 61 -26.01 14.67 13.91
N GLU A 62 -26.40 13.69 14.72
CA GLU A 62 -26.05 13.61 16.13
C GLU A 62 -24.53 13.55 16.33
N THR A 63 -24.00 14.32 17.28
CA THR A 63 -22.55 14.45 17.52
C THR A 63 -21.87 13.11 17.80
N HIS A 64 -22.60 12.12 18.33
CA HIS A 64 -22.09 10.77 18.55
C HIS A 64 -21.76 10.01 17.24
N GLN A 65 -22.52 10.23 16.15
CA GLN A 65 -22.25 9.59 14.86
C GLN A 65 -21.01 10.19 14.19
N LEU A 66 -20.75 11.48 14.40
CA LEU A 66 -19.53 12.14 13.95
C LEU A 66 -18.29 11.54 14.64
N VAL A 67 -18.34 11.36 15.96
CA VAL A 67 -17.22 10.76 16.70
C VAL A 67 -16.96 9.32 16.27
N GLN A 68 -18.02 8.54 16.00
CA GLN A 68 -17.87 7.17 15.51
C GLN A 68 -17.22 7.12 14.11
N SER A 69 -17.66 7.96 13.19
CA SER A 69 -17.06 8.03 11.84
C SER A 69 -15.62 8.53 11.87
N LEU A 70 -15.28 9.44 12.78
CA LEU A 70 -13.89 9.88 12.99
C LEU A 70 -13.01 8.75 13.53
N ALA A 71 -13.52 7.93 14.45
CA ALA A 71 -12.78 6.77 14.96
C ALA A 71 -12.53 5.71 13.88
N GLU A 72 -13.47 5.51 12.95
CA GLU A 72 -13.28 4.63 11.79
C GLU A 72 -12.23 5.20 10.81
N ALA A 73 -12.22 6.51 10.60
CA ALA A 73 -11.21 7.18 9.76
C ALA A 73 -9.80 7.15 10.37
N GLU A 74 -9.68 7.19 11.71
CA GLU A 74 -8.39 7.13 12.42
C GLU A 74 -7.67 5.79 12.17
N LEU A 75 -8.39 4.67 12.20
CA LEU A 75 -7.83 3.35 11.93
C LEU A 75 -7.31 3.22 10.49
N ALA A 76 -8.05 3.78 9.52
CA ALA A 76 -7.61 3.82 8.13
C ALA A 76 -6.35 4.68 7.97
N LEU A 77 -6.28 5.82 8.65
CA LEU A 77 -5.13 6.72 8.62
C LEU A 77 -3.86 6.07 9.19
N GLU A 78 -3.97 5.35 10.31
CA GLU A 78 -2.84 4.62 10.91
C GLU A 78 -2.21 3.63 9.92
N THR A 79 -3.06 2.92 9.16
CA THR A 79 -2.61 1.96 8.14
C THR A 79 -1.89 2.67 6.98
N VAL A 80 -2.40 3.83 6.54
CA VAL A 80 -1.76 4.64 5.49
C VAL A 80 -0.40 5.14 5.93
N VAL A 81 -0.25 5.58 7.19
CA VAL A 81 1.02 6.03 7.74
C VAL A 81 2.03 4.88 7.78
N ALA A 82 1.61 3.68 8.18
CA ALA A 82 2.47 2.50 8.17
C ALA A 82 2.98 2.15 6.75
N ILE A 83 2.13 2.28 5.74
CA ILE A 83 2.52 2.09 4.33
C ILE A 83 3.52 3.18 3.92
N ARG A 84 3.25 4.45 4.25
CA ARG A 84 4.15 5.58 3.97
C ARG A 84 5.53 5.37 4.58
N ASP A 85 5.60 4.90 5.82
CA ASP A 85 6.87 4.65 6.50
C ASP A 85 7.63 3.47 5.88
N LYS A 86 6.93 2.41 5.45
CA LYS A 86 7.55 1.29 4.71
C LYS A 86 8.11 1.70 3.36
N VAL A 87 7.42 2.58 2.64
CA VAL A 87 7.92 3.13 1.36
C VAL A 87 9.17 3.99 1.59
N VAL A 88 9.18 4.78 2.67
CA VAL A 88 10.34 5.60 3.04
C VAL A 88 11.54 4.73 3.45
N GLU A 89 11.32 3.66 4.21
CA GLU A 89 12.35 2.69 4.60
C GLU A 89 12.97 2.03 3.36
N ALA A 90 12.15 1.52 2.44
CA ALA A 90 12.60 0.90 1.20
C ALA A 90 13.41 1.88 0.32
N TYR A 91 13.00 3.15 0.25
CA TYR A 91 13.75 4.18 -0.48
C TYR A 91 15.12 4.46 0.16
N GLN A 92 15.17 4.53 1.49
CA GLN A 92 16.43 4.71 2.21
C GLN A 92 17.36 3.50 2.07
N GLU A 93 16.82 2.28 2.01
CA GLU A 93 17.61 1.06 1.80
C GLU A 93 18.25 1.01 0.40
N ILE A 94 17.50 1.40 -0.65
CA ILE A 94 18.04 1.52 -2.02
C ILE A 94 19.19 2.54 -2.06
N LEU A 95 19.05 3.68 -1.38
CA LEU A 95 20.11 4.72 -1.34
C LEU A 95 21.33 4.33 -0.49
N ARG A 96 21.18 3.39 0.45
CA ARG A 96 22.27 2.89 1.30
C ARG A 96 23.06 1.76 0.67
N MET A 97 22.56 1.15 -0.41
CA MET A 97 23.39 0.26 -1.24
C MET A 97 24.41 1.11 -2.02
N PRO A 98 25.72 0.99 -1.75
CA PRO A 98 26.71 1.59 -2.64
C PRO A 98 26.62 0.91 -4.01
N VAL A 99 26.62 1.72 -5.07
CA VAL A 99 26.79 1.27 -6.46
C VAL A 99 28.14 0.62 -6.68
#